data_AF-E1WZE6-F1
#
_entry.id   AF-E1WZE6-F1
#
_cell.length_a   1.000
_cell.length_b   1.000
_cell.length_c   1.000
_cell.angle_alpha   90.00
_cell.angle_beta   90.00
_cell.angle_gamma   90.00
#
_symmetry.space_group_name_H-M   'P 1'
#
loop_
_entity.id
_entity.type
_entity.pdbx_description
1 polymer ?
#
loop_
_entity_poly.entity_id
_entity_poly.type
_entity_poly.pdbx_seq_one_letter_code
_entity_poly.pdbx_strand_id
1 'polypeptide(L)'
;MSSSSIESLKIKAKLLQKAKKSKGEDIALKEAFKIIAKTAGYENWKALKDSYELADLVNPPRWASQWKKWFSTIEEARKFATPTEYILPYRKQFFVCDDNYLRELGLDSSSTELLELGREWTDDLTRERLKRLLS
;
A
#
# COMPACT_ATOMS: atom_id res chain seq x y z
N MET A 1 -15.01 -7.06 -12.23
CA MET A 1 -13.54 -7.12 -12.08
C MET A 1 -13.08 -5.87 -11.36
N SER A 2 -12.54 -5.95 -10.15
CA SER A 2 -11.96 -4.79 -9.49
C SER A 2 -10.69 -4.42 -10.26
N SER A 3 -10.66 -3.25 -10.92
CA SER A 3 -9.42 -2.73 -11.50
C SER A 3 -8.42 -2.52 -10.36
N SER A 4 -7.19 -3.03 -10.49
CA SER A 4 -6.12 -2.72 -9.52
C SER A 4 -5.99 -1.21 -9.34
N SER A 5 -5.64 -0.78 -8.13
CA SER A 5 -5.43 0.63 -7.83
C SER A 5 -4.38 1.27 -8.74
N ILE A 6 -3.44 0.47 -9.26
CA ILE A 6 -2.45 0.89 -10.27
C ILE A 6 -3.08 1.25 -11.62
N GLU A 7 -4.06 0.48 -12.09
CA GLU A 7 -4.76 0.81 -13.34
C GLU A 7 -5.52 2.13 -13.21
N SER A 8 -6.14 2.37 -12.04
CA SER A 8 -6.75 3.66 -11.74
C SER A 8 -5.74 4.81 -11.78
N LEU A 9 -4.51 4.62 -11.28
CA LEU A 9 -3.44 5.62 -11.36
C LEU A 9 -2.98 5.87 -12.80
N LYS A 10 -2.85 4.82 -13.62
CA LYS A 10 -2.52 4.95 -15.05
C LYS A 10 -3.58 5.72 -15.82
N ILE A 11 -4.87 5.48 -15.54
CA ILE A 11 -5.97 6.24 -16.12
C ILE A 11 -5.87 7.72 -15.71
N LYS A 12 -5.64 8.00 -14.42
CA LYS A 12 -5.43 9.38 -13.93
C LYS A 12 -4.26 10.07 -14.64
N ALA A 13 -3.15 9.38 -14.90
CA ALA A 13 -2.02 9.95 -15.64
C ALA A 13 -2.39 10.34 -17.07
N LYS A 14 -3.14 9.49 -17.78
CA LYS A 14 -3.64 9.79 -19.14
C LYS A 14 -4.61 10.97 -19.14
N LEU A 15 -5.50 11.04 -18.15
CA LEU A 15 -6.44 12.15 -18.00
C LEU A 15 -5.71 13.46 -17.70
N LEU A 16 -4.72 13.45 -16.82
CA LEU A 16 -3.87 14.62 -16.52
C LEU A 16 -3.13 15.10 -17.77
N GLN A 17 -2.53 14.18 -18.53
CA GLN A 17 -1.85 14.51 -19.79
C GLN A 17 -2.80 15.20 -20.77
N LYS A 18 -4.00 14.63 -20.98
CA LYS A 18 -5.02 15.22 -21.86
C LYS A 18 -5.47 16.60 -21.38
N ALA A 19 -5.67 16.76 -20.07
CA ALA A 19 -6.05 18.04 -19.48
C ALA A 19 -4.97 19.11 -19.68
N LYS A 20 -3.70 18.76 -19.52
CA LYS A 20 -2.56 19.66 -19.79
C LYS A 20 -2.48 20.07 -21.25
N LYS A 21 -2.63 19.11 -22.17
CA LYS A 21 -2.68 19.39 -23.61
C LYS A 21 -3.83 20.33 -23.98
N SER A 22 -5.01 20.17 -23.39
CA SER A 22 -6.14 21.08 -23.62
C SER A 22 -5.91 22.52 -23.16
N LYS A 23 -4.91 22.75 -22.30
CA LYS A 23 -4.48 24.06 -21.83
C LYS A 23 -3.25 24.61 -22.57
N GLY A 24 -2.82 23.94 -23.64
CA GLY A 24 -1.62 24.32 -24.42
C GLY A 24 -0.30 23.80 -23.84
N GLU A 25 -0.32 22.98 -22.79
CA GLU A 25 0.88 22.34 -22.21
C GLU A 25 0.99 20.90 -22.72
N ASP A 26 1.81 20.64 -23.74
CA ASP A 26 2.04 19.26 -24.21
C ASP A 26 3.13 18.57 -23.37
N ILE A 27 2.68 17.78 -22.39
CA ILE A 27 3.59 17.02 -21.52
C ILE A 27 3.67 15.56 -21.94
N ALA A 28 4.86 14.97 -21.82
CA ALA A 28 5.01 13.52 -21.98
C ALA A 28 4.29 12.76 -20.85
N LEU A 29 3.77 11.56 -21.13
CA LEU A 29 3.07 10.74 -20.14
C LEU A 29 3.92 10.43 -18.90
N LYS A 30 5.25 10.28 -19.07
CA LYS A 30 6.20 10.12 -17.95
C LYS A 30 6.18 11.30 -16.98
N GLU A 31 5.95 12.51 -17.46
CA GLU A 31 5.86 13.71 -16.61
C GLU A 31 4.53 13.74 -15.86
N ALA A 32 3.43 13.30 -16.48
CA ALA A 32 2.15 13.13 -15.79
C ALA A 32 2.25 12.12 -14.62
N PHE A 33 2.97 11.01 -14.80
CA PHE A 33 3.26 10.06 -13.70
C PHE A 33 4.09 10.68 -12.58
N LYS A 34 5.12 11.47 -12.91
CA LYS A 34 5.93 12.18 -11.91
C LYS A 34 5.09 13.18 -11.12
N ILE A 35 4.21 13.93 -11.78
CA ILE A 35 3.29 14.88 -11.12
C ILE A 35 2.38 14.12 -10.14
N ILE A 36 1.74 13.03 -10.58
CA ILE A 36 0.86 12.23 -9.71
C ILE A 36 1.61 11.70 -8.49
N ALA A 37 2.82 11.16 -8.67
CA ALA A 37 3.64 10.66 -7.56
C ALA A 37 3.97 11.76 -6.55
N LYS A 38 4.46 12.91 -7.02
CA LYS A 38 4.82 14.04 -6.15
C LYS A 38 3.60 14.61 -5.42
N THR A 39 2.46 14.77 -6.11
CA THR A 39 1.21 15.25 -5.49
C THR A 39 0.70 14.28 -4.42
N ALA A 40 0.94 12.98 -4.57
CA ALA A 40 0.62 11.98 -3.55
C ALA A 40 1.68 11.86 -2.44
N GLY A 41 2.73 12.70 -2.45
CA GLY A 41 3.80 12.70 -1.45
C GLY A 41 4.85 11.62 -1.65
N TYR A 42 4.98 11.04 -2.85
CA TYR A 42 6.03 10.08 -3.19
C TYR A 42 7.12 10.73 -4.02
N GLU A 43 8.36 10.27 -3.84
CA GLU A 43 9.53 10.79 -4.55
C GLU A 43 9.40 10.62 -6.06
N ASN A 44 8.92 9.45 -6.49
CA ASN A 44 8.84 9.07 -7.88
C ASN A 44 7.71 8.04 -8.13
N TRP A 45 7.43 7.76 -9.40
CA TRP A 45 6.38 6.82 -9.81
C TRP A 45 6.60 5.40 -9.27
N LYS A 46 7.85 4.92 -9.21
CA LYS A 46 8.16 3.59 -8.69
C LYS A 46 7.76 3.49 -7.21
N ALA A 47 8.14 4.47 -6.39
CA ALA A 47 7.77 4.51 -4.97
C ALA A 47 6.25 4.54 -4.75
N LEU A 48 5.51 5.32 -5.55
CA LEU A 48 4.04 5.32 -5.52
C LEU A 48 3.47 3.95 -5.91
N LYS A 49 3.94 3.40 -7.03
CA LYS A 49 3.47 2.13 -7.58
C LYS A 49 3.70 0.98 -6.59
N ASP A 50 4.93 0.82 -6.10
CA ASP A 50 5.29 -0.26 -5.16
C ASP A 50 4.45 -0.21 -3.88
N SER A 51 4.14 1.01 -3.41
CA SER A 51 3.32 1.26 -2.22
C SER A 51 1.85 0.89 -2.44
N TYR A 52 1.31 1.15 -3.63
CA TYR A 52 -0.06 0.79 -3.99
C TYR A 52 -0.23 -0.69 -4.30
N GLU A 53 0.76 -1.32 -4.93
CA GLU A 53 0.77 -2.78 -5.16
C GLU A 53 0.76 -3.54 -3.82
N LEU A 54 1.64 -3.17 -2.89
CA LEU A 54 1.62 -3.76 -1.55
C LEU A 54 0.28 -3.50 -0.84
N ALA A 55 -0.26 -2.28 -0.92
CA ALA A 55 -1.55 -1.94 -0.30
C ALA A 55 -2.72 -2.79 -0.83
N ASP A 56 -2.73 -3.10 -2.13
CA ASP A 56 -3.74 -3.97 -2.75
C ASP A 56 -3.59 -5.43 -2.28
N LEU A 57 -2.37 -5.89 -1.97
CA LEU A 57 -2.12 -7.22 -1.40
C LEU A 57 -2.54 -7.30 0.08
N VAL A 58 -2.15 -6.33 0.90
CA VAL A 58 -2.38 -6.38 2.35
C VAL A 58 -3.79 -5.97 2.77
N ASN A 59 -4.55 -5.29 1.90
CA ASN A 59 -5.92 -4.86 2.17
C ASN A 59 -6.77 -4.90 0.89
N PRO A 60 -7.08 -6.11 0.40
CA PRO A 60 -7.84 -6.28 -0.83
C PRO A 60 -9.29 -5.76 -0.66
N PRO A 61 -9.95 -5.30 -1.75
CA PRO A 61 -11.26 -4.63 -1.69
C PRO A 61 -12.37 -5.44 -1.00
N ARG A 62 -12.26 -6.78 -0.99
CA ARG A 62 -13.20 -7.69 -0.35
C ARG A 62 -13.21 -7.61 1.19
N TRP A 63 -12.24 -6.95 1.82
CA TRP A 63 -12.03 -7.01 3.28
C TRP A 63 -12.31 -5.70 4.01
N ALA A 64 -13.19 -4.88 3.44
CA ALA A 64 -13.71 -3.68 4.10
C ALA A 64 -14.42 -3.99 5.43
N SER A 65 -14.95 -5.20 5.62
CA SER A 65 -15.67 -5.62 6.83
C SER A 65 -14.78 -6.03 8.00
N GLN A 66 -13.48 -6.27 7.78
CA GLN A 66 -12.56 -6.67 8.84
C GLN A 66 -12.12 -5.48 9.69
N TRP A 67 -12.11 -5.66 11.01
CA TRP A 67 -11.72 -4.62 11.96
C TRP A 67 -10.24 -4.25 11.80
N LYS A 68 -9.98 -2.95 11.64
CA LYS A 68 -8.64 -2.37 11.46
C LYS A 68 -8.56 -1.05 12.22
N LYS A 69 -7.53 -0.86 13.03
CA LYS A 69 -7.25 0.45 13.65
C LYS A 69 -6.33 1.22 12.70
N TRP A 70 -6.76 2.39 12.24
CA TRP A 70 -6.03 3.17 11.23
C TRP A 70 -5.23 4.31 11.86
N PHE A 71 -4.00 4.49 11.39
CA PHE A 71 -3.07 5.50 11.89
C PHE A 71 -2.37 6.24 10.76
N SER A 72 -2.07 7.51 11.02
CA SER A 72 -1.37 8.37 10.06
C SER A 72 0.13 8.19 10.12
N THR A 73 0.65 7.82 11.30
CA THR A 73 2.08 7.58 11.53
C THR A 73 2.34 6.22 12.16
N ILE A 74 3.58 5.74 12.02
CA ILE A 74 4.01 4.47 12.61
C ILE A 74 4.14 4.57 14.13
N GLU A 75 4.50 5.75 14.64
CA GLU A 75 4.60 6.03 16.07
C GLU A 75 3.23 5.90 16.75
N GLU A 76 2.17 6.41 16.10
CA GLU A 76 0.79 6.23 16.57
C GLU A 76 0.42 4.75 16.57
N ALA A 77 0.66 4.04 15.47
CA ALA A 77 0.35 2.62 15.37
C ALA A 77 1.03 1.79 16.47
N ARG A 78 2.31 2.03 16.73
CA ARG A 78 3.08 1.36 17.81
C ARG A 78 2.50 1.62 19.19
N LYS A 79 1.99 2.83 19.46
CA LYS A 79 1.39 3.19 20.76
C LYS A 79 0.11 2.41 21.06
N PHE A 80 -0.67 2.09 20.02
CA PHE A 80 -1.98 1.43 20.16
C PHE A 80 -1.97 -0.07 19.84
N ALA A 81 -0.88 -0.58 19.28
CA ALA A 81 -0.70 -2.01 19.03
C ALA A 81 -0.48 -2.77 20.35
N THR A 82 -1.14 -3.91 20.47
CA THR A 82 -0.89 -4.87 21.54
C THR A 82 0.19 -5.89 21.12
N PRO A 83 0.80 -6.64 22.06
CA PRO A 83 1.85 -7.62 21.73
C PRO A 83 1.42 -8.74 20.77
N THR A 84 0.11 -8.94 20.58
CA THR A 84 -0.47 -9.97 19.69
C THR A 84 -0.93 -9.42 18.34
N GLU A 85 -0.87 -8.10 18.14
CA GLU A 85 -1.34 -7.45 16.91
C GLU A 85 -0.17 -7.10 15.98
N TYR A 86 -0.50 -6.94 14.69
CA TYR A 86 0.42 -6.66 13.61
C TYR A 86 0.22 -5.25 13.08
N ILE A 87 1.30 -4.59 12.67
CA ILE A 87 1.30 -3.27 12.04
C ILE A 87 1.65 -3.43 10.57
N LEU A 88 0.69 -3.13 9.70
CA LEU A 88 0.81 -3.28 8.26
C LEU A 88 0.85 -1.90 7.57
N PRO A 89 1.70 -1.71 6.55
CA PRO A 89 1.75 -0.48 5.79
C PRO A 89 0.59 -0.43 4.78
N TYR A 90 -0.03 0.73 4.64
CA TYR A 90 -1.04 0.98 3.62
C TYR A 90 -0.83 2.35 3.00
N ARG A 91 -0.19 2.39 1.82
CA ARG A 91 0.14 3.63 1.13
C ARG A 91 1.01 4.57 1.99
N LYS A 92 0.41 5.65 2.50
CA LYS A 92 1.02 6.64 3.42
C LYS A 92 0.52 6.51 4.86
N GLN A 93 -0.23 5.46 5.15
CA GLN A 93 -0.84 5.18 6.44
C GLN A 93 -0.39 3.81 6.93
N PHE A 94 -0.83 3.48 8.15
CA PHE A 94 -0.62 2.20 8.78
C PHE A 94 -1.95 1.71 9.33
N PHE A 95 -2.11 0.40 9.43
CA PHE A 95 -3.20 -0.17 10.20
C PHE A 95 -2.72 -1.29 11.10
N VAL A 96 -3.41 -1.44 12.22
CA VAL A 96 -3.20 -2.52 13.19
C VAL A 96 -4.30 -3.56 13.03
N CYS A 97 -3.92 -4.83 12.95
CA CYS A 97 -4.82 -5.98 12.81
C CYS A 97 -4.38 -7.16 13.68
N ASP A 98 -5.28 -8.12 13.86
CA ASP A 98 -5.03 -9.33 14.66
C ASP A 98 -4.61 -10.54 13.78
N ASP A 99 -4.39 -11.68 14.42
CA ASP A 99 -4.09 -12.94 13.75
C ASP A 99 -5.22 -13.42 12.82
N ASN A 100 -6.49 -13.08 13.11
CA ASN A 100 -7.60 -13.46 12.23
C ASN A 100 -7.45 -12.80 10.87
N TYR A 101 -7.08 -11.51 10.86
CA TYR A 101 -6.81 -10.78 9.63
C TYR A 101 -5.69 -11.43 8.81
N LEU A 102 -4.61 -11.86 9.45
CA LEU A 102 -3.50 -12.53 8.77
C LEU A 102 -3.91 -13.90 8.19
N ARG A 103 -4.69 -14.69 8.92
CA ARG A 103 -5.22 -15.95 8.41
C ARG A 103 -6.11 -15.74 7.19
N GLU A 104 -6.94 -14.69 7.22
CA GLU A 104 -7.73 -14.31 6.06
C GLU A 104 -6.86 -13.83 4.89
N LEU A 105 -5.73 -13.14 5.17
CA LEU A 105 -4.64 -12.84 4.21
C LEU A 105 -4.07 -14.08 3.51
N GLY A 106 -4.37 -15.29 4.00
CA GLY A 106 -3.73 -16.53 3.54
C GLY A 106 -2.34 -16.71 4.15
N LEU A 107 -1.99 -15.94 5.18
CA LEU A 107 -0.73 -16.05 5.89
C LEU A 107 -0.89 -16.97 7.08
N ASP A 108 0.00 -17.94 7.19
CA ASP A 108 0.09 -18.81 8.36
C ASP A 108 0.90 -18.12 9.45
N SER A 109 0.20 -17.66 10.50
CA SER A 109 0.80 -17.02 11.67
C SER A 109 1.76 -17.93 12.44
N SER A 110 1.72 -19.25 12.21
CA SER A 110 2.64 -20.23 12.81
C SER A 110 3.86 -20.54 11.95
N SER A 111 3.93 -20.01 10.73
CA SER A 111 5.08 -20.23 9.85
C SER A 111 6.33 -19.56 10.41
N THR A 112 7.46 -20.27 10.36
CA THR A 112 8.77 -19.76 10.78
C THR A 112 9.10 -18.43 10.11
N GLU A 113 8.72 -18.28 8.84
CA GLU A 113 8.96 -17.06 8.07
C GLU A 113 8.20 -15.85 8.64
N LEU A 114 6.92 -15.98 9.01
CA LEU A 114 6.18 -14.88 9.64
C LEU A 114 6.71 -14.56 11.04
N LEU A 115 7.13 -15.57 11.81
CA LEU A 115 7.70 -15.38 13.14
C LEU A 115 9.01 -14.58 13.07
N GLU A 116 9.86 -14.85 12.08
CA GLU A 116 11.10 -14.11 11.84
C GLU A 116 10.87 -12.66 11.38
N LEU A 117 9.78 -12.39 10.64
CA LEU A 117 9.40 -11.02 10.27
C LEU A 117 8.95 -10.18 11.47
N GLY A 118 8.56 -10.83 12.58
CA GLY A 118 7.96 -10.15 13.71
C GLY A 118 6.57 -9.60 13.39
N ARG A 119 6.17 -8.53 14.11
CA ARG A 119 4.80 -7.98 14.04
C ARG A 119 4.72 -6.58 13.42
N GLU A 120 5.83 -5.99 13.03
CA GLU A 120 5.86 -4.69 12.38
C GLU A 120 6.45 -4.83 10.98
N TRP A 121 5.63 -4.62 9.95
CA TRP A 121 6.03 -4.92 8.57
C TRP A 121 6.18 -3.67 7.71
N THR A 122 6.85 -2.66 8.25
CA THR A 122 6.82 -1.30 7.69
C THR A 122 8.11 -0.85 7.03
N ASP A 123 9.23 -1.55 7.22
CA ASP A 123 10.50 -1.28 6.57
C ASP A 123 10.60 -1.92 5.18
N ASP A 124 11.65 -1.60 4.42
CA ASP A 124 11.79 -2.09 3.04
C ASP A 124 11.97 -3.62 2.98
N LEU A 125 12.66 -4.23 3.94
CA LEU A 125 12.90 -5.67 3.97
C LEU A 125 11.60 -6.44 4.19
N THR A 126 10.81 -6.03 5.17
CA THR A 126 9.52 -6.64 5.51
C THR A 126 8.51 -6.44 4.41
N ARG A 127 8.49 -5.26 3.75
CA ARG A 127 7.63 -5.01 2.57
C ARG A 127 7.93 -5.95 1.42
N GLU A 128 9.21 -6.15 1.08
CA GLU A 128 9.58 -7.05 -0.01
C GLU A 128 9.26 -8.51 0.31
N ARG A 129 9.48 -8.94 1.56
CA ARG A 129 9.06 -10.28 2.01
C ARG A 129 7.54 -10.46 1.95
N LEU A 130 6.77 -9.48 2.40
CA LEU A 130 5.31 -9.53 2.31
C LEU A 130 4.80 -9.65 0.89
N LYS A 131 5.38 -8.89 -0.05
CA LYS A 131 5.02 -8.99 -1.46
C LYS A 131 5.21 -10.42 -1.95
N ARG A 132 6.31 -11.08 -1.61
CA ARG A 132 6.59 -12.49 -1.97
C ARG A 132 5.58 -13.47 -1.33
N LEU A 133 5.20 -13.23 -0.08
CA LEU A 133 4.27 -14.10 0.64
C LEU A 133 2.81 -13.99 0.12
N LEU A 134 2.45 -12.83 -0.42
CA LEU A 134 1.08 -12.53 -0.85
C LEU A 134 0.88 -12.55 -2.38
N SER A 135 1.96 -12.71 -3.16
CA SER A 135 1.95 -12.82 -4.62
C SER A 135 1.72 -14.24 -5.11
#